data_AF-A0A2K8XPP4-F1
#
_entry.id   AF-A0A2K8XPP4-F1
#
_cell.length_a   1.000
_cell.length_b   1.000
_cell.length_c   1.000
_cell.angle_alpha   90.00
_cell.angle_beta   90.00
_cell.angle_gamma   90.00
#
_symmetry.space_group_name_H-M   'P 1'
#
loop_
_entity.id
_entity.type
_entity.pdbx_description
1 polymer ?
#
loop_
_entity_poly.entity_id
_entity_poly.type
_entity_poly.pdbx_seq_one_letter_code
_entity_poly.pdbx_strand_id
1 'polypeptide(L)'
;MEHFFRKDTRIENIKNIINPFQKQLNNVAELCKDDSFDWWDNFYADDTEHLTGTVFIILQNYINSSISDLYPDLTKLHLKYSLDQKVLENSKTTRIELIITIANYYKHRDLPSELHKYTIKPLEDLNIEYKEIYDIENNKFFHKMGASSPVFNGFSLLSEKWNFNDLIKIVEEWRENLWNEEEKKVNKYKKHTL
;
A
#
# COMPACT_ATOMS: atom_id res chain seq x y z
N MET A 1 5.04 29.79 10.91
CA MET A 1 5.31 29.93 9.47
C MET A 1 5.11 28.56 8.89
N GLU A 2 4.03 28.37 8.12
CA GLU A 2 3.65 27.08 7.56
C GLU A 2 4.74 26.62 6.58
N HIS A 3 5.26 25.42 6.74
CA HIS A 3 6.36 24.92 5.89
C HIS A 3 5.86 24.79 4.45
N PHE A 4 6.59 25.32 3.46
CA PHE A 4 6.12 25.36 2.06
C PHE A 4 5.73 23.97 1.53
N PHE A 5 6.44 22.92 1.92
CA PHE A 5 6.18 21.54 1.54
C PHE A 5 4.93 20.90 2.21
N ARG A 6 4.33 21.55 3.21
CA ARG A 6 3.05 21.10 3.80
C ARG A 6 1.89 21.32 2.84
N LYS A 7 1.95 22.38 2.02
CA LYS A 7 1.01 22.56 0.90
C LYS A 7 1.33 21.53 -0.18
N ASP A 8 0.40 20.64 -0.46
CA ASP A 8 0.65 19.55 -1.37
C ASP A 8 -0.35 19.48 -2.50
N THR A 9 0.08 19.99 -3.64
CA THR A 9 -0.66 19.87 -4.89
C THR A 9 -0.44 18.51 -5.55
N ARG A 10 0.55 17.70 -5.12
CA ARG A 10 0.82 16.38 -5.73
C ARG A 10 -0.29 15.40 -5.41
N ILE A 11 -0.91 15.46 -4.23
CA ILE A 11 -1.99 14.54 -3.89
C ILE A 11 -3.20 14.69 -4.82
N GLU A 12 -3.52 15.91 -5.26
CA GLU A 12 -4.56 16.15 -6.26
C GLU A 12 -4.19 15.57 -7.62
N ASN A 13 -2.91 15.67 -8.02
CA ASN A 13 -2.44 15.00 -9.23
C ASN A 13 -2.53 13.48 -9.12
N ILE A 14 -2.21 12.91 -7.94
CA ILE A 14 -2.32 11.48 -7.68
C ILE A 14 -3.79 11.02 -7.77
N LYS A 15 -4.73 11.77 -7.21
CA LYS A 15 -6.18 11.53 -7.38
C LYS A 15 -6.56 11.48 -8.85
N ASN A 16 -6.10 12.45 -9.65
CA ASN A 16 -6.38 12.50 -11.08
C ASN A 16 -5.79 11.32 -11.85
N ILE A 17 -4.61 10.82 -11.45
CA ILE A 17 -3.97 9.63 -12.04
C ILE A 17 -4.72 8.35 -11.66
N ILE A 18 -5.16 8.21 -10.40
CA ILE A 18 -5.81 7.00 -9.88
C ILE A 18 -7.28 6.89 -10.32
N ASN A 19 -7.98 8.02 -10.51
CA ASN A 19 -9.41 8.03 -10.86
C ASN A 19 -9.77 7.17 -12.09
N PRO A 20 -9.01 7.20 -13.21
CA PRO A 20 -9.20 6.28 -14.32
C PRO A 20 -9.12 4.80 -13.93
N PHE A 21 -8.21 4.41 -13.03
CA PHE A 21 -8.09 3.03 -12.55
C PHE A 21 -9.33 2.62 -11.75
N GLN A 22 -9.89 3.51 -10.93
CA GLN A 22 -11.15 3.22 -10.22
C GLN A 22 -12.29 2.94 -11.20
N LYS A 23 -12.40 3.74 -12.27
CA LYS A 23 -13.42 3.53 -13.30
C LYS A 23 -13.26 2.17 -13.97
N GLN A 24 -12.03 1.76 -14.29
CA GLN A 24 -11.78 0.45 -14.88
C GLN A 24 -12.08 -0.70 -13.92
N LEU A 25 -11.68 -0.59 -12.65
CA LEU A 25 -12.01 -1.58 -11.63
C LEU A 25 -13.52 -1.76 -11.48
N ASN A 26 -14.28 -0.65 -11.46
CA ASN A 26 -15.73 -0.69 -11.41
C ASN A 26 -16.33 -1.35 -12.66
N ASN A 27 -15.79 -1.07 -13.85
CA ASN A 27 -16.26 -1.70 -15.09
C ASN A 27 -16.06 -3.23 -15.04
N VAL A 28 -14.90 -3.70 -14.58
CA VAL A 28 -14.65 -5.15 -14.41
C VAL A 28 -15.64 -5.75 -13.42
N ALA A 29 -15.89 -5.06 -12.30
CA ALA A 29 -16.87 -5.53 -11.31
C ALA A 29 -18.29 -5.63 -11.88
N GLU A 30 -18.72 -4.73 -12.76
CA GLU A 30 -20.01 -4.84 -13.45
C GLU A 30 -20.02 -6.02 -14.44
N LEU A 31 -18.96 -6.22 -15.22
CA LEU A 31 -18.86 -7.39 -16.12
C LEU A 31 -18.96 -8.72 -15.36
N CYS A 32 -18.30 -8.82 -14.20
CA CYS A 32 -18.38 -10.01 -13.35
C CYS A 32 -19.78 -10.21 -12.76
N LYS A 33 -20.58 -9.15 -12.56
CA LYS A 33 -21.97 -9.33 -12.12
C LYS A 33 -22.83 -9.95 -13.20
N ASP A 34 -22.59 -9.60 -14.46
CA ASP A 34 -23.35 -10.11 -15.60
C ASP A 34 -23.15 -11.63 -15.81
N ASP A 35 -21.99 -12.16 -15.42
CA ASP A 35 -21.66 -13.59 -15.50
C ASP A 35 -21.70 -14.33 -14.14
N SER A 36 -22.26 -13.71 -13.09
CA SER A 36 -22.30 -14.28 -11.73
C SER A 36 -20.93 -14.62 -11.13
N PHE A 37 -19.87 -13.93 -11.59
CA PHE A 37 -18.48 -14.09 -11.17
C PHE A 37 -17.82 -15.40 -11.63
N ASP A 38 -18.44 -16.15 -12.53
CA ASP A 38 -17.95 -17.45 -13.00
C ASP A 38 -16.55 -17.37 -13.64
N TRP A 39 -16.19 -16.21 -14.18
CA TRP A 39 -14.94 -15.98 -14.90
C TRP A 39 -13.91 -15.15 -14.14
N TRP A 40 -14.20 -14.75 -12.89
CA TRP A 40 -13.30 -13.90 -12.09
C TRP A 40 -11.90 -14.49 -11.97
N ASP A 41 -11.80 -15.73 -11.47
CA ASP A 41 -10.52 -16.40 -11.25
C ASP A 41 -9.78 -16.73 -12.56
N ASN A 42 -10.52 -16.90 -13.67
CA ASN A 42 -9.99 -17.39 -14.93
C ASN A 42 -9.48 -16.28 -15.86
N PHE A 43 -10.13 -15.12 -15.85
CA PHE A 43 -9.84 -14.04 -16.80
C PHE A 43 -9.64 -12.69 -16.13
N TYR A 44 -10.52 -12.30 -15.21
CA TYR A 44 -10.55 -10.92 -14.74
C TYR A 44 -9.54 -10.61 -13.64
N ALA A 45 -9.26 -11.57 -12.75
CA ALA A 45 -8.46 -11.31 -11.57
C ALA A 45 -7.01 -10.92 -11.91
N ASP A 46 -6.39 -11.59 -12.88
CA ASP A 46 -4.99 -11.31 -13.26
C ASP A 46 -4.83 -9.91 -13.89
N ASP A 47 -5.69 -9.58 -14.85
CA ASP A 47 -5.74 -8.25 -15.48
C ASP A 47 -6.03 -7.14 -14.44
N THR A 48 -6.94 -7.42 -13.50
CA THR A 48 -7.32 -6.47 -12.45
C THR A 48 -6.22 -6.32 -11.40
N GLU A 49 -5.39 -7.36 -11.19
CA GLU A 49 -4.25 -7.31 -10.29
C GLU A 49 -3.24 -6.28 -10.80
N HIS A 50 -3.05 -6.18 -12.12
CA HIS A 50 -2.18 -5.17 -12.72
C HIS A 50 -2.67 -3.73 -12.46
N LEU A 51 -3.98 -3.50 -12.55
CA LEU A 51 -4.60 -2.21 -12.23
C LEU A 51 -4.36 -1.85 -10.76
N THR A 52 -4.68 -2.80 -9.88
CA THR A 52 -4.62 -2.62 -8.42
C THR A 52 -3.19 -2.44 -7.94
N GLY A 53 -2.28 -3.32 -8.36
CA GLY A 53 -0.85 -3.26 -8.04
C GLY A 53 -0.18 -1.97 -8.50
N THR A 54 -0.59 -1.42 -9.66
CA THR A 54 -0.10 -0.12 -10.15
C THR A 54 -0.50 1.03 -9.22
N VAL A 55 -1.74 1.03 -8.70
CA VAL A 55 -2.19 2.04 -7.72
C VAL A 55 -1.33 1.98 -6.46
N PHE A 56 -1.03 0.78 -5.94
CA PHE A 56 -0.13 0.63 -4.79
C PHE A 56 1.28 1.18 -5.06
N ILE A 57 1.84 0.99 -6.26
CA ILE A 57 3.13 1.58 -6.65
C ILE A 57 3.06 3.12 -6.65
N ILE A 58 2.00 3.69 -7.22
CA ILE A 58 1.81 5.15 -7.27
C ILE A 58 1.78 5.73 -5.84
N LEU A 59 1.03 5.09 -4.93
CA LEU A 59 0.94 5.51 -3.54
C LEU A 59 2.26 5.32 -2.79
N GLN A 60 2.98 4.21 -3.03
CA GLN A 60 4.33 4.01 -2.48
C GLN A 60 5.27 5.16 -2.87
N ASN A 61 5.25 5.59 -4.13
CA ASN A 61 6.08 6.70 -4.60
C ASN A 61 5.71 8.00 -3.88
N TYR A 62 4.42 8.31 -3.75
CA TYR A 62 3.96 9.47 -3.01
C TYR A 62 4.38 9.43 -1.53
N ILE A 63 4.24 8.28 -0.86
CA ILE A 63 4.67 8.06 0.53
C ILE A 63 6.17 8.34 0.65
N ASN A 64 6.99 7.76 -0.22
CA ASN A 64 8.43 7.94 -0.19
C ASN A 64 8.84 9.39 -0.43
N SER A 65 8.26 10.06 -1.42
CA SER A 65 8.50 11.50 -1.66
C SER A 65 8.08 12.36 -0.48
N SER A 66 6.97 12.04 0.19
CA SER A 66 6.51 12.77 1.36
C SER A 66 7.44 12.63 2.56
N ILE A 67 8.09 11.47 2.73
CA ILE A 67 9.16 11.30 3.73
C ILE A 67 10.37 12.13 3.34
N SER A 68 10.80 12.09 2.08
CA SER A 68 11.94 12.87 1.61
C SER A 68 11.76 14.38 1.79
N ASP A 69 10.54 14.92 1.68
CA ASP A 69 10.29 16.34 1.93
C ASP A 69 10.55 16.76 3.39
N LEU A 70 10.22 15.88 4.34
CA LEU A 70 10.36 16.12 5.79
C LEU A 70 11.73 15.69 6.33
N TYR A 71 12.32 14.66 5.71
CA TYR A 71 13.52 14.00 6.18
C TYR A 71 14.46 13.71 5.00
N PRO A 72 15.01 14.74 4.34
CA PRO A 72 15.82 14.58 3.13
C PRO A 72 17.07 13.71 3.35
N ASP A 73 17.63 13.71 4.57
CA ASP A 73 18.82 12.94 4.92
C ASP A 73 18.50 11.53 5.46
N LEU A 74 17.22 11.12 5.52
CA LEU A 74 16.84 9.84 6.09
C LEU A 74 17.15 8.69 5.13
N THR A 75 18.15 7.88 5.49
CA THR A 75 18.56 6.70 4.71
C THR A 75 17.64 5.49 4.88
N LYS A 76 16.80 5.48 5.93
CA LYS A 76 15.93 4.36 6.31
C LYS A 76 14.47 4.79 6.37
N LEU A 77 13.85 4.95 5.19
CA LEU A 77 12.45 5.39 5.05
C LEU A 77 11.45 4.52 5.83
N HIS A 78 11.73 3.22 5.96
CA HIS A 78 10.87 2.28 6.70
C HIS A 78 10.62 2.66 8.16
N LEU A 79 11.48 3.48 8.78
CA LEU A 79 11.26 3.99 10.13
C LEU A 79 10.07 4.95 10.23
N LYS A 80 9.53 5.43 9.10
CA LYS A 80 8.39 6.35 9.04
C LYS A 80 7.09 5.68 8.63
N TYR A 81 7.14 4.48 8.04
CA TYR A 81 5.93 3.74 7.67
C TYR A 81 5.12 3.32 8.89
N SER A 82 5.79 3.05 10.02
CA SER A 82 5.16 2.67 11.29
C SER A 82 4.44 3.81 12.01
N LEU A 83 4.49 5.05 11.50
CA LEU A 83 3.82 6.22 12.09
C LEU A 83 2.37 6.37 11.58
N ASP A 84 1.63 5.26 11.52
CA ASP A 84 0.22 5.23 11.16
C ASP A 84 -0.56 4.23 12.05
N GLN A 85 -1.88 4.20 11.89
CA GLN A 85 -2.73 3.21 12.53
C GLN A 85 -2.40 1.79 12.04
N LYS A 86 -2.52 0.83 12.95
CA LYS A 86 -2.42 -0.61 12.65
C LYS A 86 -3.57 -1.04 11.73
N VAL A 87 -3.32 -2.02 10.87
CA VAL A 87 -4.37 -2.60 10.01
C VAL A 87 -5.40 -3.36 10.85
N LEU A 88 -4.94 -4.17 11.80
CA LEU A 88 -5.77 -4.94 12.74
C LEU A 88 -5.29 -4.68 14.18
N GLU A 89 -6.18 -4.82 15.18
CA GLU A 89 -5.85 -4.54 16.58
C GLU A 89 -4.67 -5.37 17.12
N ASN A 90 -4.62 -6.65 16.72
CA ASN A 90 -3.60 -7.62 17.13
C ASN A 90 -2.35 -7.63 16.23
N SER A 91 -2.32 -6.84 15.17
CA SER A 91 -1.20 -6.75 14.22
C SER A 91 -0.19 -5.68 14.65
N LYS A 92 1.05 -5.79 14.15
CA LYS A 92 2.07 -4.73 14.25
C LYS A 92 2.14 -3.86 12.99
N THR A 93 1.68 -4.39 11.87
CA THR A 93 1.69 -3.76 10.56
C THR A 93 0.72 -2.58 10.52
N THR A 94 1.20 -1.42 10.10
CA THR A 94 0.36 -0.24 9.84
C THR A 94 -0.26 -0.25 8.45
N ARG A 95 -1.29 0.58 8.22
CA ARG A 95 -1.92 0.69 6.89
C ARG A 95 -0.91 1.15 5.83
N ILE A 96 -0.02 2.07 6.19
CA ILE A 96 1.07 2.52 5.31
C ILE A 96 2.09 1.41 5.04
N GLU A 97 2.49 0.65 6.07
CA GLU A 97 3.36 -0.51 5.87
C GLU A 97 2.73 -1.54 4.95
N LEU A 98 1.42 -1.77 5.04
CA LEU A 98 0.71 -2.66 4.12
C LEU A 98 0.69 -2.11 2.69
N ILE A 99 0.41 -0.82 2.47
CA ILE A 99 0.49 -0.21 1.12
C ILE A 99 1.88 -0.42 0.49
N ILE A 100 2.94 -0.17 1.26
CA ILE A 100 4.33 -0.38 0.81
C ILE A 100 4.61 -1.86 0.55
N THR A 101 4.09 -2.74 1.40
CA THR A 101 4.25 -4.19 1.28
C THR A 101 3.62 -4.70 -0.01
N ILE A 102 2.37 -4.33 -0.29
CA ILE A 102 1.68 -4.75 -1.50
C ILE A 102 2.37 -4.21 -2.75
N ALA A 103 2.80 -2.94 -2.74
CA ALA A 103 3.58 -2.38 -3.84
C ALA A 103 4.88 -3.17 -4.10
N ASN A 104 5.61 -3.52 -3.03
CA ASN A 104 6.85 -4.30 -3.15
C ASN A 104 6.59 -5.75 -3.58
N TYR A 105 5.51 -6.37 -3.08
CA TYR A 105 5.08 -7.68 -3.53
C TYR A 105 4.84 -7.68 -5.03
N TYR A 106 3.97 -6.78 -5.50
CA TYR A 106 3.60 -6.72 -6.91
C TYR A 106 4.80 -6.47 -7.84
N LYS A 107 5.76 -5.60 -7.46
CA LYS A 107 6.98 -5.36 -8.24
C LYS A 107 7.93 -6.55 -8.32
N HIS A 108 7.92 -7.45 -7.33
CA HIS A 108 8.96 -8.45 -7.12
C HIS A 108 8.43 -9.89 -7.08
N ARG A 109 7.13 -10.10 -7.32
CA ARG A 109 6.52 -11.43 -7.33
C ARG A 109 7.06 -12.32 -8.46
N ASP A 110 7.47 -11.73 -9.58
CA ASP A 110 8.00 -12.51 -10.71
C ASP A 110 9.51 -12.74 -10.55
N LEU A 111 10.26 -11.67 -10.22
CA LEU A 111 11.70 -11.71 -10.00
C LEU A 111 12.12 -10.62 -8.98
N PRO A 112 13.00 -10.92 -8.01
CA PRO A 112 13.64 -12.22 -7.71
C PRO A 112 12.68 -13.25 -7.10
N SER A 113 13.05 -14.54 -7.11
CA SER A 113 12.22 -15.64 -6.59
C SER A 113 11.93 -15.55 -5.09
N GLU A 114 12.74 -14.80 -4.33
CA GLU A 114 12.52 -14.56 -2.91
C GLU A 114 12.19 -13.09 -2.63
N LEU A 115 11.06 -12.87 -1.97
CA LEU A 115 10.69 -11.54 -1.49
C LEU A 115 11.61 -11.09 -0.37
N HIS A 116 11.87 -9.78 -0.33
CA HIS A 116 12.64 -9.19 0.75
C HIS A 116 11.92 -9.36 2.11
N LYS A 117 12.68 -9.54 3.20
CA LYS A 117 12.13 -9.72 4.56
C LYS A 117 11.17 -8.61 5.02
N TYR A 118 11.31 -7.40 4.49
CA TYR A 118 10.41 -6.27 4.80
C TYR A 118 9.08 -6.33 4.04
N THR A 119 8.97 -7.17 3.01
CA THR A 119 7.71 -7.52 2.36
C THR A 119 7.09 -8.74 3.05
N ILE A 120 7.90 -9.75 3.41
CA ILE A 120 7.41 -10.98 4.02
C ILE A 120 6.80 -10.73 5.40
N LYS A 121 7.48 -10.00 6.29
CA LYS A 121 7.05 -9.83 7.68
C LYS A 121 5.63 -9.24 7.81
N PRO A 122 5.25 -8.18 7.07
CA PRO A 122 3.89 -7.67 7.14
C PRO A 122 2.84 -8.63 6.57
N LEU A 123 3.18 -9.41 5.53
CA LEU A 123 2.28 -10.45 5.01
C LEU A 123 2.04 -11.54 6.06
N GLU A 124 3.10 -12.01 6.74
CA GLU A 124 3.00 -12.98 7.83
C GLU A 124 2.23 -12.44 9.04
N ASP A 125 2.48 -11.19 9.46
CA ASP A 125 1.80 -10.53 10.59
C ASP A 125 0.29 -10.36 10.36
N LEU A 126 -0.13 -10.27 9.09
CA LEU A 126 -1.53 -10.13 8.68
C LEU A 126 -2.15 -11.45 8.18
N ASN A 127 -1.42 -12.57 8.25
CA ASN A 127 -1.82 -13.86 7.69
C ASN A 127 -2.23 -13.80 6.22
N ILE A 128 -1.55 -12.99 5.40
CA ILE A 128 -1.76 -12.94 3.95
C ILE A 128 -0.88 -14.00 3.29
N GLU A 129 -1.51 -15.03 2.73
CA GLU A 129 -0.80 -16.06 1.99
C GLU A 129 -0.23 -15.50 0.68
N TYR A 130 1.06 -15.73 0.44
CA TYR A 130 1.77 -15.19 -0.72
C TYR A 130 2.55 -16.24 -1.52
N LYS A 131 2.51 -17.51 -1.07
CA LYS A 131 3.17 -18.64 -1.71
C LYS A 131 2.14 -19.71 -2.08
N GLU A 132 2.39 -20.37 -3.19
CA GLU A 132 1.71 -21.59 -3.60
C GLU A 132 2.76 -22.69 -3.78
N ILE A 133 2.75 -23.66 -2.86
CA ILE A 133 3.76 -24.73 -2.79
C ILE A 133 3.31 -25.86 -3.72
N TYR A 134 4.16 -26.22 -4.68
CA TYR A 134 3.90 -27.32 -5.62
C TYR A 134 4.84 -28.52 -5.42
N ASP A 135 5.87 -28.37 -4.59
CA ASP A 135 6.82 -29.42 -4.23
C ASP A 135 7.18 -29.25 -2.76
N ILE A 136 6.46 -29.98 -1.89
CA ILE A 136 6.60 -29.90 -0.43
C ILE A 136 7.99 -30.37 0.00
N GLU A 137 8.52 -31.43 -0.63
CA GLU A 137 9.80 -32.05 -0.26
C GLU A 137 10.97 -31.09 -0.51
N ASN A 138 10.92 -30.34 -1.61
CA ASN A 138 11.98 -29.39 -1.98
C ASN A 138 11.64 -27.93 -1.65
N ASN A 139 10.52 -27.69 -0.97
CA ASN A 139 10.02 -26.34 -0.64
C ASN A 139 9.97 -25.40 -1.86
N LYS A 140 9.57 -25.91 -3.03
CA LYS A 140 9.42 -25.06 -4.23
C LYS A 140 8.02 -24.47 -4.25
N PHE A 141 7.97 -23.19 -4.53
CA PHE A 141 6.73 -22.42 -4.58
C PHE A 141 6.77 -21.40 -5.71
N PHE A 142 5.58 -21.00 -6.15
CA PHE A 142 5.37 -19.76 -6.91
C PHE A 142 4.70 -18.73 -6.01
N HIS A 143 4.81 -17.46 -6.36
CA HIS A 143 4.07 -16.41 -5.66
C HIS A 143 2.60 -16.41 -6.11
N LYS A 144 1.67 -16.25 -5.16
CA LYS A 144 0.22 -16.29 -5.46
C LYS A 144 -0.20 -15.14 -6.36
N MET A 145 -0.97 -15.45 -7.40
CA MET A 145 -1.48 -14.49 -8.38
C MET A 145 -3.00 -14.63 -8.55
N GLY A 146 -3.60 -13.70 -9.28
CA GLY A 146 -5.04 -13.71 -9.53
C GLY A 146 -5.84 -13.43 -8.26
N ALA A 147 -7.01 -14.06 -8.11
CA ALA A 147 -7.98 -13.70 -7.08
C ALA A 147 -7.49 -13.88 -5.65
N SER A 148 -6.61 -14.85 -5.42
CA SER A 148 -6.02 -15.13 -4.12
C SER A 148 -4.70 -14.37 -3.87
N SER A 149 -4.33 -13.45 -4.76
CA SER A 149 -3.08 -12.70 -4.63
C SER A 149 -3.03 -11.84 -3.37
N PRO A 150 -1.83 -11.61 -2.82
CA PRO A 150 -1.62 -10.61 -1.78
C PRO A 150 -2.10 -9.20 -2.16
N VAL A 151 -2.16 -8.87 -3.45
CA VAL A 151 -2.64 -7.56 -3.91
C VAL A 151 -4.10 -7.35 -3.53
N PHE A 152 -4.99 -8.30 -3.83
CA PHE A 152 -6.41 -8.19 -3.46
C PHE A 152 -6.66 -8.40 -1.98
N ASN A 153 -5.96 -9.35 -1.35
CA ASN A 153 -6.08 -9.57 0.09
C ASN A 153 -5.66 -8.33 0.89
N GLY A 154 -4.53 -7.71 0.51
CA GLY A 154 -4.08 -6.46 1.11
C GLY A 154 -5.04 -5.30 0.84
N PHE A 155 -5.62 -5.20 -0.36
CA PHE A 155 -6.63 -4.17 -0.65
C PHE A 155 -7.88 -4.34 0.21
N SER A 156 -8.36 -5.59 0.37
CA SER A 156 -9.55 -5.90 1.17
C SER A 156 -9.40 -5.53 2.65
N LEU A 157 -8.16 -5.56 3.18
CA LEU A 157 -7.87 -5.10 4.55
C LEU A 157 -7.84 -3.57 4.69
N LEU A 158 -7.69 -2.83 3.59
CA LEU A 158 -7.58 -1.37 3.57
C LEU A 158 -8.86 -0.67 3.08
N SER A 159 -9.69 -1.38 2.31
CA SER A 159 -10.95 -0.87 1.76
C SER A 159 -11.97 -2.00 1.63
N GLU A 160 -13.08 -1.89 2.35
CA GLU A 160 -14.18 -2.87 2.30
C GLU A 160 -14.82 -2.97 0.91
N LYS A 161 -14.78 -1.88 0.12
CA LYS A 161 -15.45 -1.78 -1.18
C LYS A 161 -14.50 -1.66 -2.35
N TRP A 162 -13.21 -1.93 -2.11
CA TRP A 162 -12.16 -1.79 -3.13
C TRP A 162 -12.20 -0.42 -3.83
N ASN A 163 -12.27 0.63 -3.01
CA ASN A 163 -12.25 2.02 -3.45
C ASN A 163 -10.86 2.61 -3.21
N PHE A 164 -10.16 2.96 -4.29
CA PHE A 164 -8.83 3.55 -4.22
C PHE A 164 -8.82 4.91 -3.49
N ASN A 165 -9.96 5.61 -3.40
CA ASN A 165 -10.04 6.81 -2.57
C ASN A 165 -9.84 6.54 -1.08
N ASP A 166 -10.15 5.32 -0.60
CA ASP A 166 -9.86 4.95 0.78
C ASP A 166 -8.34 4.86 1.01
N LEU A 167 -7.59 4.33 0.04
CA LEU A 167 -6.13 4.30 0.08
C LEU A 167 -5.52 5.70 0.04
N ILE A 168 -6.06 6.58 -0.82
CA ILE A 168 -5.64 7.98 -0.90
C ILE A 168 -5.86 8.67 0.45
N LYS A 169 -7.03 8.47 1.06
CA LYS A 169 -7.37 9.05 2.36
C LYS A 169 -6.42 8.58 3.46
N ILE A 170 -6.11 7.27 3.52
CA ILE A 170 -5.11 6.72 4.46
C ILE A 170 -3.77 7.45 4.32
N VAL A 171 -3.32 7.64 3.09
CA VAL A 171 -2.04 8.28 2.77
C VAL A 171 -2.05 9.79 3.08
N GLU A 172 -3.17 10.48 2.86
CA GLU A 172 -3.38 11.88 3.27
C GLU A 172 -3.33 12.05 4.79
N GLU A 173 -4.09 11.22 5.52
CA GLU A 173 -4.13 11.23 6.98
C GLU A 173 -2.75 10.98 7.59
N TRP A 174 -2.05 9.95 7.11
CA TRP A 174 -0.71 9.64 7.57
C TRP A 174 0.26 10.79 7.34
N ARG A 175 0.22 11.42 6.16
CA ARG A 175 1.13 12.52 5.85
C ARG A 175 0.88 13.73 6.73
N GLU A 176 -0.38 14.07 6.97
CA GLU A 176 -0.74 15.15 7.88
C GLU A 176 -0.29 14.84 9.32
N ASN A 177 -0.39 13.58 9.75
CA ASN A 177 0.15 13.13 11.05
C ASN A 177 1.67 13.32 11.13
N LEU A 178 2.42 13.01 10.07
CA LEU A 178 3.87 13.25 10.04
C LEU A 178 4.21 14.74 10.25
N TRP A 179 3.50 15.66 9.60
CA TRP A 179 3.70 17.09 9.79
C TRP A 179 3.39 17.51 11.23
N ASN A 180 2.27 17.05 11.77
CA ASN A 180 1.85 17.36 13.13
C ASN A 180 2.84 16.85 14.20
N GLU A 181 3.45 15.69 13.99
CA GLU A 181 4.51 15.19 14.88
C GLU A 181 5.77 16.07 14.86
N GLU A 182 6.20 16.52 13.68
CA GLU A 182 7.37 17.38 13.56
C GLU A 182 7.12 18.77 14.16
N GLU A 183 5.93 19.35 13.97
CA GLU A 183 5.56 20.61 14.62
C GLU A 183 5.56 20.49 16.16
N LYS A 184 5.06 19.37 16.70
CA LYS A 184 5.11 19.09 18.14
C LYS A 184 6.56 19.03 18.65
N LYS A 185 7.47 18.40 17.92
CA LYS A 185 8.90 18.33 18.29
C LYS A 185 9.52 19.72 18.32
N VAL A 186 9.35 20.51 17.26
CA VAL A 186 9.87 21.89 17.17
C VAL A 186 9.37 22.75 18.34
N ASN A 187 8.07 22.66 18.67
CA ASN A 187 7.49 23.42 19.77
C ASN A 187 8.01 22.97 21.15
N LYS A 188 8.28 21.67 21.34
CA LYS A 188 8.88 21.16 22.58
C LYS A 188 10.29 21.69 22.78
N TYR A 189 11.12 21.72 21.73
CA TYR A 189 12.48 22.26 21.83
C TYR A 189 12.46 23.75 22.21
N LYS A 190 11.61 24.56 21.57
CA LYS A 190 11.48 26.00 21.89
C LYS A 190 11.08 26.28 23.34
N LYS A 191 10.29 25.41 23.97
CA LYS A 191 9.91 25.53 25.39
C LYS A 191 11.02 25.18 26.37
N HIS A 192 12.08 24.50 25.94
CA HIS A 192 13.22 24.13 26.79
C HIS A 192 14.44 25.04 26.60
N THR A 193 14.41 25.95 25.62
CA THR A 193 15.48 26.94 25.36
C THR A 193 15.12 28.36 25.83
N LEU A 194 13.95 28.54 26.46
CA LEU A 194 13.45 29.78 27.08
C LEU A 194 13.29 29.55 28.58
#